data_AF-M2V5I4-F1
#
_entry.id   AF-M2V5I4-F1
#
_cell.length_a   1.000
_cell.length_b   1.000
_cell.length_c   1.000
_cell.angle_alpha   90.00
_cell.angle_beta   90.00
_cell.angle_gamma   90.00
#
_symmetry.space_group_name_H-M   'P 1'
#
loop_
_entity.id
_entity.type
_entity.pdbx_description
1 polymer ?
#
loop_
_entity_poly.entity_id
_entity_poly.type
_entity_poly.pdbx_seq_one_letter_code
_entity_poly.pdbx_strand_id
1 'polypeptide(L)'
;MAHGVFDIPTISIAPKPVHVKARLQIKRVTIKFIGKTTCRISNDRNPANPHCAEVELFCHEKTLSRIQTPTATCPPSRIEYPFEFRFPEKVEGTPKLQNEAPFKPDALFEHETGHQLPPSLWCNENSICNEYFLRAEYVAEQTSFTLNPVVVHQLRFSPSVPELNIPSPLPLLPAPPIRFERKSRPSTPDPSKERRASLKRLASGLRNSSTEKLNDTSVTSLLILRAPAQYRVGAPSTLKISLQATLTNSSIDQQQPPAAVHLRGIRAQVSAHITSRVPLASTATGDIRSETIEKFDLFNHRYVKPGIEITHDTTLDGLLVSIIVPPTFKTYAVALRYDVKYNLLLECAGKESEHEVEMKDVVIEPMTRPGGHLGPPEEPPPPLREGEMDVAREMMMMSQGGANGVVWEQVPPPAYQR
;
A
#
# COMPACT_ATOMS: atom_id res chain seq x y z
N MET A 1 17.26 -6.62 -13.75
CA MET A 1 18.44 -6.63 -12.87
C MET A 1 18.06 -5.91 -11.59
N ALA A 2 18.17 -6.61 -10.44
CA ALA A 2 17.95 -6.19 -9.05
C ALA A 2 16.87 -5.10 -8.79
N HIS A 3 15.64 -5.52 -8.49
CA HIS A 3 14.63 -4.67 -7.87
C HIS A 3 14.92 -4.58 -6.36
N GLY A 4 15.55 -3.49 -5.93
CA GLY A 4 15.68 -3.18 -4.51
C GLY A 4 14.41 -2.51 -3.99
N VAL A 5 13.72 -3.14 -3.06
CA VAL A 5 12.76 -2.46 -2.18
C VAL A 5 13.59 -1.71 -1.14
N PHE A 6 13.45 -0.39 -1.04
CA PHE A 6 14.18 0.42 -0.07
C PHE A 6 13.27 0.68 1.15
N ASP A 7 13.66 0.16 2.31
CA ASP A 7 12.92 0.24 3.59
C ASP A 7 13.79 0.86 4.70
N ILE A 8 13.81 2.19 4.93
CA ILE A 8 14.60 2.80 6.04
C ILE A 8 13.94 4.11 6.56
N PRO A 9 13.93 4.41 7.89
CA PRO A 9 13.22 5.54 8.51
C PRO A 9 13.97 6.89 8.45
N THR A 10 15.09 6.95 7.74
CA THR A 10 15.77 8.18 7.35
C THR A 10 16.37 7.86 5.99
N ILE A 11 15.63 8.08 4.90
CA ILE A 11 16.24 7.93 3.59
C ILE A 11 17.07 9.21 3.40
N SER A 12 18.30 9.24 3.91
CA SER A 12 19.34 9.68 2.99
C SER A 12 19.32 8.64 1.88
N ILE A 13 19.09 9.07 0.64
CA ILE A 13 19.40 8.20 -0.49
C ILE A 13 20.90 7.97 -0.36
N ALA A 14 21.26 6.78 0.14
CA ALA A 14 22.64 6.43 0.49
C ALA A 14 23.55 6.91 -0.63
N PRO A 15 24.70 7.55 -0.31
CA PRO A 15 25.54 8.21 -1.28
C PRO A 15 25.96 7.22 -2.37
N LYS A 16 25.21 7.25 -3.47
CA LYS A 16 25.47 6.45 -4.66
C LYS A 16 25.96 7.44 -5.69
N PRO A 17 27.23 7.45 -6.05
CA PRO A 17 27.73 8.45 -6.96
C PRO A 17 27.13 8.30 -8.37
N VAL A 18 26.96 9.43 -9.05
CA VAL A 18 26.77 9.45 -10.50
C VAL A 18 28.14 9.21 -11.15
N HIS A 19 28.21 8.20 -12.02
CA HIS A 19 29.42 7.90 -12.77
C HIS A 19 29.29 8.34 -14.22
N VAL A 20 30.22 9.17 -14.69
CA VAL A 20 30.29 9.61 -16.09
C VAL A 20 31.57 9.11 -16.75
N LYS A 21 31.56 8.83 -18.05
CA LYS A 21 32.75 8.35 -18.78
C LYS A 21 33.83 9.44 -18.78
N ALA A 22 35.06 9.09 -18.37
CA ALA A 22 36.17 10.03 -18.23
C ALA A 22 36.64 10.68 -19.55
N ARG A 23 36.28 10.10 -20.70
CA ARG A 23 36.64 10.61 -22.04
C ARG A 23 35.83 11.86 -22.45
N LEU A 24 34.81 12.23 -21.68
CA LEU A 24 33.96 13.38 -21.98
C LEU A 24 34.45 14.60 -21.20
N GLN A 25 34.57 15.74 -21.87
CA GLN A 25 34.77 17.04 -21.21
C GLN A 25 33.43 17.53 -20.65
N ILE A 26 33.20 17.29 -19.37
CA ILE A 26 31.94 17.58 -18.69
C ILE A 26 32.02 18.98 -18.08
N LYS A 27 31.09 19.87 -18.48
CA LYS A 27 30.95 21.21 -17.94
C LYS A 27 30.14 21.21 -16.64
N ARG A 28 29.06 20.42 -16.59
CA ARG A 28 28.14 20.39 -15.45
C ARG A 28 27.46 19.04 -15.34
N VAL A 29 27.32 18.52 -14.12
CA VAL A 29 26.46 17.39 -13.80
C VAL A 29 25.39 17.87 -12.83
N THR A 30 24.14 17.50 -13.08
CA THR A 30 23.00 17.83 -12.24
C THR A 30 22.26 16.55 -11.90
N ILE A 31 21.77 16.44 -10.67
CA ILE A 31 20.86 15.38 -10.27
C ILE A 31 19.61 15.97 -9.62
N LYS A 32 18.47 15.38 -9.96
CA LYS A 32 17.17 15.72 -9.38
C LYS A 32 16.60 14.52 -8.66
N PHE A 33 16.03 14.73 -7.49
CA PHE A 33 15.19 13.76 -6.81
C PHE A 33 13.75 14.23 -6.85
N ILE A 34 12.90 13.45 -7.54
CA ILE A 34 11.56 13.86 -7.93
C ILE A 34 10.57 12.84 -7.41
N GLY A 35 9.50 13.32 -6.76
CA GLY A 35 8.28 12.59 -6.53
C GLY A 35 7.16 13.22 -7.34
N LYS A 36 6.40 12.43 -8.10
CA LYS A 36 5.26 12.96 -8.87
C LYS A 36 4.10 12.00 -8.95
N THR A 37 2.91 12.59 -9.09
CA THR A 37 1.67 11.88 -9.40
C THR A 37 1.25 12.25 -10.83
N THR A 38 1.01 11.24 -11.66
CA THR A 38 0.48 11.40 -13.01
C THR A 38 -0.85 10.66 -13.11
N CYS A 39 -1.86 11.34 -13.67
CA CYS A 39 -3.15 10.76 -13.97
C CYS A 39 -3.51 11.04 -15.44
N ARG A 40 -4.02 10.04 -16.14
CA ARG A 40 -4.55 10.11 -17.50
C ARG A 40 -5.95 9.51 -17.52
N ILE A 41 -6.92 10.28 -17.98
CA ILE A 41 -8.31 9.84 -18.14
C ILE A 41 -8.63 9.89 -19.64
N SER A 42 -9.15 8.79 -20.18
CA SER A 42 -9.55 8.72 -21.59
C SER A 42 -10.60 9.78 -21.90
N ASN A 43 -10.45 10.44 -23.03
CA ASN A 43 -11.43 11.38 -23.53
C ASN A 43 -12.38 10.66 -24.49
N ASP A 44 -13.65 10.51 -24.11
CA ASP A 44 -14.65 9.80 -24.92
C ASP A 44 -14.85 10.38 -26.31
N ARG A 45 -14.65 11.70 -26.46
CA ARG A 45 -14.77 12.39 -27.76
C ARG A 45 -13.55 12.21 -28.63
N ASN A 46 -12.38 12.00 -28.03
CA ASN A 46 -11.12 11.81 -28.74
C ASN A 46 -10.17 10.92 -27.91
N PRO A 47 -10.28 9.59 -28.03
CA PRO A 47 -9.46 8.66 -27.26
C PRO A 47 -7.95 8.82 -27.48
N ALA A 48 -7.53 9.40 -28.61
CA ALA A 48 -6.12 9.68 -28.90
C ALA A 48 -5.55 10.85 -28.09
N ASN A 49 -6.40 11.66 -27.45
CA ASN A 49 -5.99 12.81 -26.64
C ASN A 49 -6.62 12.72 -25.24
N PRO A 50 -6.08 11.86 -24.34
CA PRO A 50 -6.57 11.73 -22.98
C PRO A 50 -6.31 13.02 -22.18
N HIS A 51 -7.19 13.30 -21.22
CA HIS A 51 -6.96 14.36 -20.26
C HIS A 51 -5.86 13.93 -19.30
N CYS A 52 -4.82 14.75 -19.15
CA CYS A 52 -3.66 14.43 -18.31
C CYS A 52 -3.51 15.48 -17.20
N ALA A 53 -3.13 15.02 -16.01
CA ALA A 53 -2.62 15.87 -14.94
C ALA A 53 -1.27 15.29 -14.47
N GLU A 54 -0.26 16.14 -14.35
CA GLU A 54 1.02 15.81 -13.74
C GLU A 54 1.32 16.77 -12.60
N VAL A 55 1.49 16.23 -11.40
CA VAL A 55 1.71 17.00 -10.18
C VAL A 55 3.01 16.56 -9.54
N GLU A 56 3.96 17.49 -9.46
CA GLU A 56 5.20 17.31 -8.69
C GLU A 56 4.86 17.37 -7.20
N LEU A 57 5.10 16.28 -6.48
CA LEU A 57 4.94 16.19 -5.03
C LEU A 57 6.12 16.85 -4.30
N PHE A 58 7.31 16.74 -4.89
CA PHE A 58 8.52 17.46 -4.53
C PHE A 58 9.52 17.36 -5.69
N CYS A 59 10.49 18.27 -5.74
CA CYS A 59 11.60 18.25 -6.69
C CYS A 59 12.82 18.90 -6.06
N HIS A 60 13.81 18.09 -5.69
CA HIS A 60 15.08 18.57 -5.16
C HIS A 60 16.16 18.47 -6.22
N GLU A 61 16.80 19.59 -6.55
CA GLU A 61 17.85 19.65 -7.56
C GLU A 61 19.20 19.99 -6.93
N LYS A 62 20.26 19.27 -7.33
CA LYS A 62 21.64 19.55 -6.94
C LYS A 62 22.54 19.56 -8.17
N THR A 63 23.40 20.57 -8.27
CA THR A 63 24.55 20.54 -9.18
C THR A 63 25.70 19.83 -8.48
N LEU A 64 26.30 18.84 -9.14
CA LEU A 64 27.30 17.97 -8.54
C LEU A 64 28.71 18.40 -8.89
N SER A 65 29.58 18.31 -7.89
CA SER A 65 31.01 18.52 -8.04
C SER A 65 31.73 17.19 -8.18
N ARG A 66 32.73 17.16 -9.06
CA ARG A 66 33.61 16.01 -9.24
C ARG A 66 34.47 15.80 -8.00
N ILE A 67 34.63 14.55 -7.54
CA ILE A 67 35.64 14.25 -6.53
C ILE A 67 37.03 14.12 -7.16
N GLN A 68 38.04 14.66 -6.48
CA GLN A 68 39.43 14.63 -6.95
C GLN A 68 40.01 13.21 -6.82
N THR A 69 39.69 12.54 -5.72
CA THR A 69 40.14 11.18 -5.43
C THR A 69 38.96 10.22 -5.59
N PRO A 70 38.93 9.37 -6.63
CA PRO A 70 37.88 8.38 -6.83
C PRO A 70 37.78 7.43 -5.65
N THR A 71 36.57 7.00 -5.30
CA THR A 71 36.39 5.94 -4.30
C THR A 71 36.95 4.61 -4.81
N ALA A 72 37.29 3.69 -3.91
CA ALA A 72 37.84 2.38 -4.25
C ALA A 72 36.93 1.54 -5.18
N THR A 73 35.63 1.88 -5.24
CA THR A 73 34.62 1.21 -6.07
C THR A 73 34.40 1.89 -7.42
N CYS A 74 35.00 3.05 -7.68
CA CYS A 74 34.87 3.77 -8.94
C CYS A 74 35.68 3.07 -10.06
N PRO A 75 35.04 2.70 -11.19
CA PRO A 75 35.77 2.11 -12.30
C PRO A 75 36.84 3.07 -12.88
N PRO A 76 38.03 2.59 -13.31
CA PRO A 76 39.12 3.45 -13.78
C PRO A 76 38.79 4.32 -15.00
N SER A 77 37.74 3.98 -15.75
CA SER A 77 37.30 4.71 -16.95
C SER A 77 36.21 5.76 -16.66
N ARG A 78 35.89 6.00 -15.39
CA ARG A 78 34.77 6.86 -14.98
C ARG A 78 35.22 7.94 -14.00
N ILE A 79 34.45 9.02 -14.01
CA ILE A 79 34.52 10.15 -13.08
C ILE A 79 33.32 10.04 -12.14
N GLU A 80 33.56 10.29 -10.87
CA GLU A 80 32.60 10.11 -9.79
C GLU A 80 32.07 11.47 -9.29
N TYR A 81 30.74 11.56 -9.15
CA TYR A 81 30.00 12.74 -8.66
C TYR A 81 29.07 12.30 -7.53
N PRO A 82 29.47 12.45 -6.26
CA PRO A 82 28.67 12.04 -5.11
C PRO A 82 27.47 12.97 -4.94
N PHE A 83 26.40 12.42 -4.38
CA PHE A 83 25.25 13.18 -3.96
C PHE A 83 24.60 12.53 -2.76
N GLU A 84 23.80 13.31 -2.07
CA GLU A 84 22.95 12.85 -0.98
C GLU A 84 21.65 13.65 -1.02
N PHE A 85 20.52 12.99 -0.82
CA PHE A 85 19.22 13.60 -0.67
C PHE A 85 18.54 13.03 0.56
N ARG A 86 17.89 13.86 1.36
CA ARG A 86 16.91 13.41 2.34
C ARG A 86 15.56 13.23 1.65
N PHE A 87 14.87 12.13 1.95
CA PHE A 87 13.53 11.87 1.44
C PHE A 87 12.51 12.71 2.21
N PRO A 88 11.65 13.47 1.53
CA PRO A 88 10.67 14.31 2.20
C PRO A 88 9.67 13.49 3.00
N GLU A 89 9.21 14.00 4.13
CA GLU A 89 8.19 13.33 4.94
C GLU A 89 6.78 13.65 4.43
N LYS A 90 6.64 14.79 3.75
CA LYS A 90 5.39 15.38 3.31
C LYS A 90 5.52 15.92 1.90
N VAL A 91 4.39 16.15 1.27
CA VAL A 91 4.32 16.87 -0.01
C VAL A 91 4.72 18.32 0.19
N GLU A 92 5.67 18.77 -0.62
CA GLU A 92 6.21 20.14 -0.61
C GLU A 92 5.76 20.94 -1.83
N GLY A 93 5.48 20.24 -2.94
CA GLY A 93 5.09 20.83 -4.20
C GLY A 93 3.66 21.34 -4.17
N THR A 94 3.48 22.62 -4.48
CA THR A 94 2.15 23.19 -4.75
C THR A 94 1.72 22.82 -6.16
N PRO A 95 0.51 22.28 -6.36
CA PRO A 95 0.07 21.87 -7.69
C PRO A 95 -0.06 23.09 -8.61
N LYS A 96 0.60 23.01 -9.76
CA LYS A 96 0.44 23.99 -10.85
C LYS A 96 -0.92 23.80 -11.52
N LEU A 97 -1.43 24.84 -12.18
CA LEU A 97 -2.64 24.75 -13.01
C LEU A 97 -2.50 23.62 -14.04
N GLN A 98 -3.53 22.78 -14.16
CA GLN A 98 -3.61 21.68 -15.12
C GLN A 98 -4.80 21.96 -16.03
N ASN A 99 -4.61 21.89 -17.36
CA ASN A 99 -5.67 22.17 -18.34
C ASN A 99 -6.47 23.45 -18.01
N GLU A 100 -5.72 24.52 -17.69
CA GLU A 100 -6.25 25.85 -17.35
C GLU A 100 -7.13 25.90 -16.08
N ALA A 101 -7.08 24.85 -15.24
CA ALA A 101 -7.85 24.77 -13.99
C ALA A 101 -6.98 24.38 -12.78
N PRO A 102 -7.29 24.90 -11.57
CA PRO A 102 -6.69 24.45 -10.33
C PRO A 102 -7.38 23.18 -9.80
N PHE A 103 -6.69 22.45 -8.93
CA PHE A 103 -7.34 21.44 -8.10
C PHE A 103 -8.25 22.13 -7.07
N LYS A 104 -9.54 21.82 -7.10
CA LYS A 104 -10.52 22.35 -6.13
C LYS A 104 -10.52 21.51 -4.85
N PRO A 105 -10.87 22.10 -3.69
CA PRO A 105 -11.11 21.35 -2.46
C PRO A 105 -12.17 20.26 -2.66
N ASP A 106 -11.91 19.05 -2.17
CA ASP A 106 -12.81 17.90 -2.22
C ASP A 106 -12.49 16.98 -1.04
N ALA A 107 -13.49 16.33 -0.42
CA ALA A 107 -13.27 15.46 0.73
C ALA A 107 -12.50 14.16 0.41
N LEU A 108 -12.50 13.73 -0.85
CA LEU A 108 -11.80 12.53 -1.31
C LEU A 108 -10.33 12.78 -1.61
N PHE A 109 -9.93 14.02 -1.84
CA PHE A 109 -8.60 14.38 -2.32
C PHE A 109 -7.94 15.41 -1.42
N GLU A 110 -6.61 15.47 -1.49
CA GLU A 110 -5.88 16.58 -0.89
C GLU A 110 -5.93 17.81 -1.81
N HIS A 111 -5.77 18.99 -1.22
CA HIS A 111 -5.77 20.26 -1.97
C HIS A 111 -4.70 21.25 -1.47
N GLU A 112 -4.19 21.05 -0.26
CA GLU A 112 -3.10 21.85 0.32
C GLU A 112 -1.77 21.07 0.31
N THR A 113 -0.65 21.75 0.58
CA THR A 113 0.65 21.07 0.78
C THR A 113 0.76 20.50 2.19
N GLY A 114 1.80 19.71 2.46
CA GLY A 114 2.08 19.20 3.80
C GLY A 114 1.35 17.91 4.19
N HIS A 115 0.52 17.34 3.30
CA HIS A 115 -0.03 16.00 3.50
C HIS A 115 1.04 14.91 3.29
N GLN A 116 0.75 13.68 3.72
CA GLN A 116 1.68 12.57 3.59
C GLN A 116 1.96 12.23 2.12
N LEU A 117 3.17 11.75 1.83
CA LEU A 117 3.50 11.23 0.51
C LEU A 117 2.75 9.92 0.24
N PRO A 118 2.15 9.75 -0.95
CA PRO A 118 1.47 8.52 -1.31
C PRO A 118 2.47 7.36 -1.52
N PRO A 119 2.07 6.10 -1.31
CA PRO A 119 2.87 4.96 -1.77
C PRO A 119 3.06 5.01 -3.30
N SER A 120 4.15 4.39 -3.76
CA SER A 120 4.33 4.09 -5.18
C SER A 120 3.17 3.24 -5.69
N LEU A 121 2.55 3.68 -6.78
CA LEU A 121 1.38 3.02 -7.37
C LEU A 121 1.49 3.10 -8.89
N TRP A 122 1.24 1.99 -9.57
CA TRP A 122 1.05 1.94 -11.02
C TRP A 122 -0.22 1.14 -11.29
N CYS A 123 -1.25 1.79 -11.82
CA CYS A 123 -2.55 1.19 -12.09
C CYS A 123 -2.96 1.49 -13.55
N ASN A 124 -3.72 0.57 -14.15
CA ASN A 124 -4.30 0.68 -15.50
C ASN A 124 -3.27 1.13 -16.55
N GLU A 125 -2.28 0.29 -16.86
CA GLU A 125 -1.27 0.55 -17.90
C GLU A 125 -0.53 1.90 -17.72
N ASN A 126 -0.31 2.30 -16.46
CA ASN A 126 0.30 3.59 -16.08
C ASN A 126 -0.54 4.83 -16.41
N SER A 127 -1.85 4.68 -16.57
CA SER A 127 -2.77 5.82 -16.58
C SER A 127 -2.83 6.50 -15.22
N ILE A 128 -2.60 5.76 -14.13
CA ILE A 128 -2.44 6.29 -12.78
C ILE A 128 -1.07 5.88 -12.26
N CYS A 129 -0.25 6.86 -11.88
CA CYS A 129 1.12 6.65 -11.45
C CYS A 129 1.46 7.56 -10.27
N ASN A 130 1.96 6.99 -9.18
CA ASN A 130 2.71 7.70 -8.14
C ASN A 130 4.15 7.18 -8.20
N GLU A 131 5.08 8.01 -8.65
CA GLU A 131 6.46 7.59 -8.86
C GLU A 131 7.47 8.50 -8.20
N TYR A 132 8.58 7.89 -7.78
CA TYR A 132 9.72 8.55 -7.16
C TYR A 132 10.96 8.12 -7.92
N PHE A 133 11.81 9.06 -8.31
CA PHE A 133 13.00 8.72 -9.09
C PHE A 133 14.10 9.77 -8.96
N LEU A 134 15.32 9.32 -9.23
CA LEU A 134 16.49 10.16 -9.45
C LEU A 134 16.69 10.38 -10.94
N ARG A 135 16.88 11.63 -11.35
CA ARG A 135 17.18 12.01 -12.74
C ARG A 135 18.52 12.72 -12.78
N ALA A 136 19.53 12.08 -13.37
CA ALA A 136 20.85 12.67 -13.56
C ALA A 136 21.01 13.13 -15.02
N GLU A 137 21.59 14.31 -15.18
CA GLU A 137 21.86 14.95 -16.47
C GLU A 137 23.26 15.53 -16.45
N TYR A 138 23.93 15.57 -17.59
CA TYR A 138 25.18 16.30 -17.71
C TYR A 138 25.25 17.08 -19.02
N VAL A 139 26.03 18.16 -18.99
CA VAL A 139 26.33 19.01 -20.13
C VAL A 139 27.82 18.88 -20.43
N ALA A 140 28.17 18.57 -21.68
CA ALA A 140 29.55 18.47 -22.15
C ALA A 140 29.97 19.74 -22.94
N GLU A 141 31.27 20.01 -23.02
CA GLU A 141 31.81 21.20 -23.73
C GLU A 141 31.77 21.08 -25.25
N GLN A 142 31.99 19.88 -25.80
CA GLN A 142 31.94 19.61 -27.24
C GLN A 142 30.59 18.98 -27.62
N THR A 143 29.57 19.79 -27.89
CA THR A 143 28.28 19.30 -28.38
C THR A 143 28.27 19.24 -29.91
N SER A 144 28.94 18.24 -30.50
CA SER A 144 28.59 17.82 -31.86
C SER A 144 27.36 16.91 -31.77
N PHE A 145 26.17 17.49 -31.98
CA PHE A 145 24.87 16.83 -32.22
C PHE A 145 24.37 15.77 -31.21
N THR A 146 25.06 15.55 -30.09
CA THR A 146 24.71 14.53 -29.11
C THR A 146 23.79 15.10 -28.03
N LEU A 147 22.57 14.56 -27.96
CA LEU A 147 21.56 14.82 -26.94
C LEU A 147 22.21 14.79 -25.54
N ASN A 148 21.93 15.78 -24.69
CA ASN A 148 22.30 15.75 -23.27
C ASN A 148 21.70 14.48 -22.65
N PRO A 149 22.52 13.47 -22.29
CA PRO A 149 21.97 12.20 -21.88
C PRO A 149 21.34 12.33 -20.50
N VAL A 150 20.14 11.77 -20.39
CA VAL A 150 19.34 11.73 -19.17
C VAL A 150 19.33 10.29 -18.68
N VAL A 151 19.71 10.09 -17.41
CA VAL A 151 19.63 8.79 -16.75
C VAL A 151 18.59 8.88 -15.65
N VAL A 152 17.62 7.96 -15.65
CA VAL A 152 16.57 7.89 -14.64
C VAL A 152 16.71 6.60 -13.83
N HIS A 153 16.68 6.72 -12.52
CA HIS A 153 16.66 5.60 -11.58
C HIS A 153 15.38 5.65 -10.74
N GLN A 154 14.47 4.70 -10.98
CA GLN A 154 13.20 4.62 -10.26
C GLN A 154 13.38 4.05 -8.84
N LEU A 155 12.64 4.62 -7.90
CA LEU A 155 12.57 4.25 -6.50
C LEU A 155 11.14 3.78 -6.19
N ARG A 156 11.03 2.75 -5.34
CA ARG A 156 9.76 2.34 -4.75
C ARG A 156 9.66 2.88 -3.34
N PHE A 157 8.54 3.50 -3.03
CA PHE A 157 8.25 4.05 -1.73
C PHE A 157 6.96 3.42 -1.19
N SER A 158 7.00 3.02 0.08
CA SER A 158 5.81 2.67 0.85
C SER A 158 5.92 3.41 2.19
N PRO A 159 4.89 4.13 2.61
CA PRO A 159 4.90 4.78 3.92
C PRO A 159 4.99 3.72 5.02
N SER A 160 5.50 4.12 6.18
CA SER A 160 5.61 3.24 7.35
C SER A 160 5.37 4.02 8.63
N VAL A 161 4.78 3.38 9.63
CA VAL A 161 4.51 4.01 10.93
C VAL A 161 5.46 3.45 12.00
N PRO A 162 6.04 4.30 12.86
CA PRO A 162 6.78 3.87 14.06
C PRO A 162 5.99 2.90 14.95
N GLU A 163 6.65 1.86 15.47
CA GLU A 163 6.06 0.96 16.49
C GLU A 163 5.65 1.68 17.79
N LEU A 164 6.27 2.81 18.10
CA LEU A 164 5.91 3.62 19.29
C LEU A 164 4.56 4.33 19.15
N ASN A 165 4.02 4.42 17.93
CA ASN A 165 2.75 5.09 17.62
C ASN A 165 1.63 4.10 17.28
N ILE A 166 1.76 2.81 17.66
CA ILE A 166 0.69 1.83 17.43
C ILE A 166 -0.48 2.21 18.36
N PRO A 167 -1.62 2.64 17.82
CA PRO A 167 -2.78 2.92 18.66
C PRO A 167 -3.19 1.65 19.41
N SER A 168 -3.78 1.83 20.58
CA SER A 168 -4.52 0.74 21.24
C SER A 168 -5.48 0.09 20.23
N PRO A 169 -5.68 -1.25 20.26
CA PRO A 169 -6.59 -1.92 19.35
C PRO A 169 -7.93 -1.20 19.32
N LEU A 170 -8.30 -0.74 18.12
CA LEU A 170 -9.55 -0.03 17.89
C LEU A 170 -10.75 -0.97 18.13
N PRO A 171 -11.90 -0.43 18.56
CA PRO A 171 -13.07 -1.25 18.80
C PRO A 171 -13.52 -1.95 17.51
N LEU A 172 -13.85 -3.24 17.63
CA LEU A 172 -14.42 -4.02 16.53
C LEU A 172 -15.83 -3.50 16.22
N LEU A 173 -16.08 -3.19 14.95
CA LEU A 173 -17.38 -2.72 14.47
C LEU A 173 -18.24 -3.91 14.01
N PRO A 174 -19.54 -3.90 14.32
CA PRO A 174 -20.45 -4.95 13.86
C PRO A 174 -20.72 -4.81 12.36
N ALA A 175 -20.58 -5.92 11.65
CA ALA A 175 -21.00 -6.05 10.27
C ALA A 175 -22.51 -6.40 10.19
N PRO A 176 -23.15 -6.24 9.02
CA PRO A 176 -24.53 -6.68 8.82
C PRO A 176 -24.77 -8.13 9.28
N PRO A 177 -25.87 -8.42 10.01
CA PRO A 177 -26.12 -9.76 10.53
C PRO A 177 -26.28 -10.81 9.42
N ILE A 178 -25.71 -11.99 9.65
CA ILE A 178 -25.84 -13.15 8.75
C ILE A 178 -26.98 -14.02 9.23
N ARG A 179 -27.95 -14.24 8.35
CA ARG A 179 -29.04 -15.19 8.58
C ARG A 179 -28.67 -16.55 7.99
N PHE A 180 -28.37 -17.50 8.86
CA PHE A 180 -28.09 -18.88 8.50
C PHE A 180 -29.35 -19.73 8.66
N GLU A 181 -30.07 -20.00 7.56
CA GLU A 181 -31.24 -20.88 7.59
C GLU A 181 -30.88 -22.32 7.22
N ARG A 182 -31.30 -23.26 8.06
CA ARG A 182 -31.25 -24.69 7.80
C ARG A 182 -32.66 -25.23 7.64
N LYS A 183 -32.87 -26.06 6.62
CA LYS A 183 -33.98 -27.01 6.58
C LYS A 183 -33.47 -28.39 7.00
N SER A 184 -33.89 -28.87 8.16
CA SER A 184 -33.66 -30.27 8.54
C SER A 184 -34.69 -31.11 7.81
N ARG A 185 -34.22 -32.03 6.97
CA ARG A 185 -35.02 -33.21 6.64
C ARG A 185 -34.94 -34.12 7.86
N PRO A 186 -36.02 -34.77 8.32
CA PRO A 186 -35.94 -35.72 9.41
C PRO A 186 -34.84 -36.75 9.09
N SER A 187 -34.04 -37.10 10.09
CA SER A 187 -33.11 -38.22 9.99
C SER A 187 -33.89 -39.43 9.47
N THR A 188 -33.47 -39.98 8.33
CA THR A 188 -33.93 -41.29 7.89
C THR A 188 -33.84 -42.28 9.06
N PRO A 189 -34.91 -43.03 9.39
CA PRO A 189 -34.86 -43.97 10.49
C PRO A 189 -33.78 -45.04 10.22
N ASP A 190 -33.19 -45.55 11.30
CA ASP A 190 -32.12 -46.55 11.31
C ASP A 190 -32.32 -47.69 10.29
N PRO A 191 -31.23 -48.22 9.70
CA PRO A 191 -31.28 -49.33 8.76
C PRO A 191 -31.42 -50.65 9.53
N SER A 192 -32.49 -50.80 10.30
CA SER A 192 -32.77 -52.05 11.01
C SER A 192 -34.25 -52.32 11.14
N LYS A 193 -34.96 -52.39 10.00
CA LYS A 193 -36.06 -53.35 9.78
C LYS A 193 -36.57 -53.32 8.33
N GLU A 194 -36.52 -54.52 7.73
CA GLU A 194 -37.39 -55.05 6.66
C GLU A 194 -37.28 -54.45 5.25
N ARG A 195 -36.57 -55.13 4.34
CA ARG A 195 -37.02 -56.26 3.49
C ARG A 195 -38.14 -55.91 2.50
N ARG A 196 -37.72 -55.90 1.23
CA ARG A 196 -38.44 -56.33 0.02
C ARG A 196 -39.82 -55.69 -0.22
N ALA A 197 -39.83 -54.67 -1.08
CA ALA A 197 -40.92 -54.51 -2.04
C ALA A 197 -40.35 -54.09 -3.41
N SER A 198 -40.72 -54.89 -4.40
CA SER A 198 -40.28 -54.91 -5.79
C SER A 198 -40.68 -53.67 -6.60
N LEU A 199 -39.79 -53.28 -7.53
CA LEU A 199 -40.06 -52.47 -8.72
C LEU A 199 -41.41 -52.81 -9.36
N LYS A 200 -42.38 -51.90 -9.32
CA LYS A 200 -43.47 -51.81 -10.30
C LYS A 200 -44.12 -50.41 -10.29
N ARG A 201 -44.20 -49.86 -11.50
CA ARG A 201 -45.12 -48.82 -11.99
C ARG A 201 -44.79 -47.34 -11.69
N LEU A 202 -44.09 -46.77 -12.66
CA LEU A 202 -44.46 -45.51 -13.30
C LEU A 202 -45.95 -45.55 -13.77
N ALA A 203 -46.60 -44.38 -13.73
CA ALA A 203 -47.91 -44.03 -14.31
C ALA A 203 -49.16 -44.04 -13.40
N SER A 204 -49.32 -42.98 -12.61
CA SER A 204 -50.55 -42.16 -12.48
C SER A 204 -50.13 -40.88 -11.73
N GLY A 205 -50.36 -39.65 -12.20
CA GLY A 205 -51.62 -39.11 -12.70
C GLY A 205 -52.25 -38.29 -11.57
N LEU A 206 -51.98 -36.98 -11.57
CA LEU A 206 -52.66 -35.89 -10.85
C LEU A 206 -53.99 -36.24 -10.16
N ARG A 207 -54.01 -36.24 -8.81
CA ARG A 207 -54.94 -35.46 -7.94
C ARG A 207 -54.89 -35.96 -6.49
N ASN A 208 -54.76 -34.99 -5.59
CA ASN A 208 -55.12 -35.01 -4.17
C ASN A 208 -54.32 -35.96 -3.24
N SER A 209 -53.15 -35.50 -2.80
CA SER A 209 -52.55 -35.89 -1.51
C SER A 209 -52.48 -34.69 -0.57
N SER A 210 -53.63 -34.30 -0.03
CA SER A 210 -53.74 -33.44 1.15
C SER A 210 -53.51 -34.29 2.41
N THR A 211 -52.27 -34.72 2.65
CA THR A 211 -51.74 -35.45 3.83
C THR A 211 -50.34 -35.92 3.39
N GLU A 212 -49.19 -35.49 3.91
CA GLU A 212 -48.78 -34.72 5.07
C GLU A 212 -47.79 -33.65 4.54
N LYS A 213 -47.98 -32.38 4.90
CA LYS A 213 -46.83 -31.46 4.85
C LYS A 213 -45.88 -31.97 5.93
N LEU A 214 -44.88 -32.74 5.53
CA LEU A 214 -43.74 -33.05 6.40
C LEU A 214 -43.31 -31.71 7.02
N ASN A 215 -43.41 -31.60 8.34
CA ASN A 215 -42.94 -30.44 9.08
C ASN A 215 -41.42 -30.37 8.90
N ASP A 216 -40.97 -29.70 7.84
CA ASP A 216 -39.59 -29.32 7.64
C ASP A 216 -39.20 -28.48 8.86
N THR A 217 -38.51 -29.12 9.82
CA THR A 217 -38.01 -28.42 10.98
C THR A 217 -36.92 -27.50 10.48
N SER A 218 -37.16 -26.19 10.44
CA SER A 218 -36.14 -25.22 10.06
C SER A 218 -35.50 -24.60 11.29
N VAL A 219 -34.18 -24.50 11.28
CA VAL A 219 -33.40 -23.85 12.33
C VAL A 219 -32.70 -22.67 11.69
N THR A 220 -33.01 -21.47 12.15
CA THR A 220 -32.35 -20.24 11.69
C THR A 220 -31.42 -19.74 12.79
N SER A 221 -30.12 -19.66 12.50
CA SER A 221 -29.16 -19.02 13.40
C SER A 221 -28.82 -17.62 12.90
N LEU A 222 -28.69 -16.67 13.82
CA LEU A 222 -28.27 -15.31 13.56
C LEU A 222 -26.83 -15.12 14.03
N LEU A 223 -25.93 -14.85 13.10
CA LEU A 223 -24.51 -14.61 13.40
C LEU A 223 -24.18 -13.13 13.19
N ILE A 224 -23.37 -12.55 14.07
CA ILE A 224 -22.80 -11.22 13.89
C ILE A 224 -21.28 -11.34 13.89
N LEU A 225 -20.69 -10.96 12.76
CA LEU A 225 -19.26 -10.70 12.63
C LEU A 225 -18.95 -9.28 13.13
N ARG A 226 -17.93 -9.13 13.97
CA ARG A 226 -17.34 -7.86 14.32
C ARG A 226 -15.90 -7.82 13.82
N ALA A 227 -15.58 -6.79 13.05
CA ALA A 227 -14.31 -6.63 12.38
C ALA A 227 -13.71 -5.24 12.64
N PRO A 228 -12.38 -5.09 12.60
CA PRO A 228 -11.74 -3.78 12.66
C PRO A 228 -12.21 -2.87 11.52
N ALA A 229 -12.39 -1.59 11.84
CA ALA A 229 -12.52 -0.53 10.83
C ALA A 229 -11.17 -0.20 10.17
N GLN A 230 -10.07 -0.65 10.78
CA GLN A 230 -8.71 -0.36 10.34
C GLN A 230 -7.86 -1.63 10.40
N TYR A 231 -7.19 -1.93 9.30
CA TYR A 231 -6.21 -3.01 9.20
C TYR A 231 -4.83 -2.41 9.03
N ARG A 232 -3.80 -3.15 9.42
CA ARG A 232 -2.43 -2.74 9.16
C ARG A 232 -1.72 -3.78 8.31
N VAL A 233 -1.06 -3.32 7.24
CA VAL A 233 -0.32 -4.18 6.31
C VAL A 233 0.73 -4.99 7.07
N GLY A 234 0.74 -6.31 6.89
CA GLY A 234 1.70 -7.22 7.53
C GLY A 234 1.46 -7.49 9.01
N ALA A 235 0.45 -6.89 9.64
CA ALA A 235 0.15 -7.11 11.05
C ALA A 235 -0.91 -8.22 11.24
N PRO A 236 -0.90 -8.93 12.38
CA PRO A 236 -2.02 -9.79 12.75
C PRO A 236 -3.26 -8.96 13.03
N SER A 237 -4.42 -9.47 12.62
CA SER A 237 -5.73 -8.89 12.90
C SER A 237 -6.56 -9.83 13.76
N THR A 238 -7.58 -9.26 14.41
CA THR A 238 -8.51 -9.95 15.28
C THR A 238 -9.93 -9.69 14.82
N LEU A 239 -10.74 -10.74 14.74
CA LEU A 239 -12.18 -10.68 14.46
C LEU A 239 -12.94 -11.34 15.59
N LYS A 240 -14.23 -11.02 15.73
CA LYS A 240 -15.13 -11.70 16.65
C LYS A 240 -16.39 -12.15 15.93
N ILE A 241 -16.78 -13.40 16.10
CA ILE A 241 -18.02 -13.94 15.56
C ILE A 241 -18.89 -14.37 16.74
N SER A 242 -20.13 -13.90 16.75
CA SER A 242 -21.08 -14.18 17.83
C SER A 242 -22.36 -14.80 17.29
N LEU A 243 -22.77 -15.92 17.88
CA LEU A 243 -24.11 -16.49 17.73
C LEU A 243 -25.07 -15.74 18.65
N GLN A 244 -25.96 -14.94 18.07
CA GLN A 244 -26.88 -14.07 18.81
C GLN A 244 -28.20 -14.78 19.15
N ALA A 245 -28.71 -15.57 18.22
CA ALA A 245 -29.98 -16.26 18.39
C ALA A 245 -30.04 -17.52 17.52
N THR A 246 -30.80 -18.50 18.00
CA THR A 246 -31.19 -19.67 17.21
C THR A 246 -32.70 -19.84 17.33
N LEU A 247 -33.39 -19.72 16.20
CA LEU A 247 -34.83 -19.87 16.09
C LEU A 247 -35.13 -21.26 15.52
N THR A 248 -35.84 -22.08 16.28
CA THR A 248 -36.30 -23.42 15.87
C THR A 248 -37.78 -23.37 15.52
N ASN A 249 -38.12 -23.58 14.26
CA ASN A 249 -39.49 -23.77 13.81
C ASN A 249 -39.85 -25.26 13.95
N SER A 250 -40.06 -25.72 15.19
CA SER A 250 -40.56 -27.07 15.48
C SER A 250 -41.78 -27.00 16.39
N SER A 251 -42.78 -27.84 16.10
CA SER A 251 -43.94 -28.05 16.96
C SER A 251 -43.51 -28.73 18.26
N ILE A 252 -43.37 -27.93 19.31
CA ILE A 252 -43.51 -28.18 20.77
C ILE A 252 -42.76 -29.36 21.44
N ASP A 253 -42.39 -30.47 20.78
CA ASP A 253 -41.99 -31.71 21.48
C ASP A 253 -40.58 -32.26 21.20
N GLN A 254 -39.65 -31.50 20.60
CA GLN A 254 -38.25 -31.94 20.48
C GLN A 254 -37.30 -31.07 21.31
N GLN A 255 -36.97 -31.54 22.52
CA GLN A 255 -35.97 -31.00 23.45
C GLN A 255 -34.51 -31.18 22.97
N GLN A 256 -34.26 -31.32 21.67
CA GLN A 256 -32.89 -31.51 21.19
C GLN A 256 -32.21 -30.14 21.06
N PRO A 257 -31.03 -29.93 21.68
CA PRO A 257 -30.31 -28.67 21.53
C PRO A 257 -30.02 -28.41 20.04
N PRO A 258 -30.06 -27.14 19.60
CA PRO A 258 -29.72 -26.80 18.23
C PRO A 258 -28.31 -27.29 17.90
N ALA A 259 -28.13 -27.81 16.68
CA ALA A 259 -26.84 -28.33 16.26
C ALA A 259 -25.77 -27.22 16.27
N ALA A 260 -24.59 -27.54 16.79
CA ALA A 260 -23.48 -26.61 16.84
C ALA A 260 -23.10 -26.09 15.44
N VAL A 261 -22.80 -24.79 15.37
CA VAL A 261 -22.33 -24.12 14.15
C VAL A 261 -20.81 -23.99 14.26
N HIS A 262 -20.09 -24.48 13.26
CA HIS A 262 -18.64 -24.43 13.19
C HIS A 262 -18.18 -23.53 12.04
N LEU A 263 -17.15 -22.74 12.28
CA LEU A 263 -16.42 -22.02 11.25
C LEU A 263 -15.36 -22.95 10.64
N ARG A 264 -15.48 -23.21 9.34
CA ARG A 264 -14.55 -24.03 8.54
C ARG A 264 -13.51 -23.20 7.80
N GLY A 265 -13.80 -21.94 7.54
CA GLY A 265 -12.87 -21.04 6.90
C GLY A 265 -13.39 -19.62 6.84
N ILE A 266 -12.46 -18.69 6.67
CA ILE A 266 -12.73 -17.28 6.51
C ILE A 266 -11.76 -16.68 5.48
N ARG A 267 -12.31 -15.96 4.51
CA ARG A 267 -11.54 -15.18 3.55
C ARG A 267 -12.00 -13.74 3.60
N ALA A 268 -11.09 -12.82 3.88
CA ALA A 268 -11.33 -11.38 3.73
C ALA A 268 -10.70 -10.90 2.43
N GLN A 269 -11.52 -10.37 1.52
CA GLN A 269 -11.10 -9.77 0.27
C GLN A 269 -11.42 -8.28 0.31
N VAL A 270 -10.46 -7.43 -0.02
CA VAL A 270 -10.68 -5.99 -0.19
C VAL A 270 -11.00 -5.63 -1.63
N SER A 271 -11.92 -4.70 -1.79
CA SER A 271 -12.15 -3.93 -3.02
C SER A 271 -11.45 -2.58 -2.85
N ALA A 272 -10.40 -2.35 -3.63
CA ALA A 272 -9.59 -1.15 -3.64
C ALA A 272 -10.17 -0.14 -4.64
N HIS A 273 -10.83 0.88 -4.14
CA HIS A 273 -11.41 1.97 -4.93
C HIS A 273 -10.35 3.03 -5.20
N ILE A 274 -9.76 3.00 -6.41
CA ILE A 274 -8.80 3.98 -6.89
C ILE A 274 -9.57 5.04 -7.66
N THR A 275 -9.79 6.19 -7.04
CA THR A 275 -10.43 7.34 -7.68
C THR A 275 -9.35 8.31 -8.13
N SER A 276 -9.45 8.77 -9.38
CA SER A 276 -8.54 9.76 -9.94
C SER A 276 -9.30 10.96 -10.50
N ARG A 277 -8.64 12.12 -10.52
CA ARG A 277 -9.19 13.36 -11.07
C ARG A 277 -8.17 14.14 -11.88
N VAL A 278 -8.66 14.78 -12.95
CA VAL A 278 -7.92 15.72 -13.78
C VAL A 278 -8.67 17.04 -13.82
N PRO A 279 -8.10 18.15 -13.31
CA PRO A 279 -8.71 19.47 -13.44
C PRO A 279 -8.94 19.82 -14.90
N LEU A 280 -10.09 20.41 -15.21
CA LEU A 280 -10.45 20.83 -16.56
C LEU A 280 -11.43 22.00 -16.54
N ALA A 281 -11.01 23.15 -17.07
CA ALA A 281 -11.79 24.40 -17.02
C ALA A 281 -13.15 24.32 -17.73
N SER A 282 -13.29 23.49 -18.76
CA SER A 282 -14.52 23.34 -19.54
C SER A 282 -15.60 22.49 -18.87
N THR A 283 -15.31 21.89 -17.71
CA THR A 283 -16.27 21.05 -16.97
C THR A 283 -17.01 21.87 -15.92
N ALA A 284 -18.29 21.60 -15.71
CA ALA A 284 -19.10 22.30 -14.70
C ALA A 284 -18.61 22.06 -13.27
N THR A 285 -18.13 20.84 -12.98
CA THR A 285 -17.52 20.46 -11.71
C THR A 285 -16.12 21.07 -11.53
N GLY A 286 -15.41 21.33 -12.64
CA GLY A 286 -14.03 21.81 -12.68
C GLY A 286 -12.99 20.68 -12.73
N ASP A 287 -13.42 19.43 -12.69
CA ASP A 287 -12.59 18.24 -12.90
C ASP A 287 -13.35 17.12 -13.63
N ILE A 288 -12.61 16.27 -14.34
CA ILE A 288 -13.05 14.96 -14.82
C ILE A 288 -12.54 13.91 -13.85
N ARG A 289 -13.36 12.89 -13.57
CA ARG A 289 -13.03 11.81 -12.65
C ARG A 289 -13.11 10.45 -13.32
N SER A 290 -12.30 9.52 -12.82
CA SER A 290 -12.34 8.11 -13.17
C SER A 290 -12.21 7.27 -11.90
N GLU A 291 -12.87 6.13 -11.87
CA GLU A 291 -12.77 5.18 -10.76
C GLU A 291 -12.40 3.81 -11.32
N THR A 292 -11.48 3.13 -10.65
CA THR A 292 -11.11 1.74 -10.92
C THR A 292 -11.13 0.96 -9.63
N ILE A 293 -11.60 -0.29 -9.72
CA ILE A 293 -11.69 -1.19 -8.57
C ILE A 293 -10.73 -2.35 -8.80
N GLU A 294 -9.76 -2.50 -7.92
CA GLU A 294 -8.88 -3.68 -7.85
C GLU A 294 -9.26 -4.54 -6.65
N LYS A 295 -8.95 -5.85 -6.68
CA LYS A 295 -9.29 -6.77 -5.59
C LYS A 295 -8.03 -7.44 -5.04
N PHE A 296 -7.92 -7.48 -3.72
CA PHE A 296 -6.82 -8.16 -3.03
C PHE A 296 -7.34 -9.03 -1.90
N ASP A 297 -6.67 -10.13 -1.60
CA ASP A 297 -6.96 -10.89 -0.39
C ASP A 297 -6.19 -10.27 0.79
N LEU A 298 -6.92 -9.88 1.84
CA LEU A 298 -6.31 -9.49 3.12
C LEU A 298 -5.75 -10.72 3.82
N PHE A 299 -6.57 -11.77 3.93
CA PHE A 299 -6.20 -13.08 4.46
C PHE A 299 -7.19 -14.15 3.98
N ASN A 300 -6.73 -15.39 3.98
CA ASN A 300 -7.53 -16.56 3.66
C ASN A 300 -7.10 -17.71 4.58
N HIS A 301 -8.00 -18.12 5.48
CA HIS A 301 -7.72 -19.14 6.48
C HIS A 301 -8.77 -20.25 6.41
N ARG A 302 -8.31 -21.51 6.52
CA ARG A 302 -9.16 -22.70 6.58
C ARG A 302 -8.82 -23.51 7.82
N TYR A 303 -9.86 -23.99 8.50
CA TYR A 303 -9.75 -24.79 9.72
C TYR A 303 -9.96 -26.28 9.42
N VAL A 304 -9.20 -27.14 10.09
CA VAL A 304 -9.34 -28.61 10.02
C VAL A 304 -10.67 -29.04 10.66
N LYS A 305 -11.27 -30.17 10.26
CA LYS A 305 -12.54 -30.67 10.83
C LYS A 305 -12.42 -30.95 12.34
N PRO A 306 -13.42 -30.56 13.16
CA PRO A 306 -14.74 -29.99 12.81
C PRO A 306 -14.73 -28.47 12.55
N GLY A 307 -13.65 -27.76 12.85
CA GLY A 307 -13.55 -26.30 12.73
C GLY A 307 -13.65 -25.61 14.09
N ILE A 308 -13.84 -24.30 14.10
CA ILE A 308 -14.03 -23.54 15.35
C ILE A 308 -15.52 -23.47 15.67
N GLU A 309 -15.94 -23.99 16.81
CA GLU A 309 -17.32 -23.84 17.27
C GLU A 309 -17.66 -22.37 17.56
N ILE A 310 -18.76 -21.89 16.98
CA ILE A 310 -19.21 -20.51 17.12
C ILE A 310 -20.15 -20.40 18.32
N THR A 311 -19.72 -19.64 19.32
CA THR A 311 -20.45 -19.36 20.54
C THR A 311 -20.89 -17.89 20.56
N HIS A 312 -21.37 -17.40 21.71
CA HIS A 312 -21.72 -15.98 21.88
C HIS A 312 -20.50 -15.04 21.81
N ASP A 313 -19.28 -15.55 21.99
CA ASP A 313 -18.05 -14.75 22.05
C ASP A 313 -16.83 -15.48 21.44
N THR A 314 -16.95 -15.95 20.21
CA THR A 314 -15.83 -16.60 19.52
C THR A 314 -14.89 -15.56 18.94
N THR A 315 -13.65 -15.51 19.42
CA THR A 315 -12.58 -14.63 18.92
C THR A 315 -11.66 -15.36 17.95
N LEU A 316 -11.28 -14.70 16.86
CA LEU A 316 -10.36 -15.19 15.83
C LEU A 316 -9.13 -14.28 15.79
N ASP A 317 -8.04 -14.75 16.38
CA ASP A 317 -6.78 -14.01 16.46
C ASP A 317 -5.75 -14.46 15.42
N GLY A 318 -4.74 -13.63 15.19
CA GLY A 318 -3.58 -13.99 14.38
C GLY A 318 -3.84 -14.04 12.87
N LEU A 319 -4.90 -13.39 12.39
CA LEU A 319 -5.22 -13.29 10.97
C LEU A 319 -4.25 -12.32 10.29
N LEU A 320 -3.17 -12.84 9.72
CA LEU A 320 -2.09 -12.04 9.15
C LEU A 320 -2.56 -11.29 7.89
N VAL A 321 -2.50 -9.96 7.93
CA VAL A 321 -2.83 -9.09 6.79
C VAL A 321 -1.73 -9.16 5.74
N SER A 322 -2.11 -9.40 4.49
CA SER A 322 -1.19 -9.49 3.35
C SER A 322 -0.35 -8.23 3.15
N ILE A 323 0.93 -8.42 2.82
CA ILE A 323 1.90 -7.33 2.60
C ILE A 323 1.77 -6.64 1.23
N ILE A 324 0.96 -7.21 0.33
CA ILE A 324 0.80 -6.71 -1.04
C ILE A 324 -0.27 -5.63 -1.17
N VAL A 325 -1.10 -5.46 -0.13
CA VAL A 325 -2.20 -4.49 -0.14
C VAL A 325 -1.62 -3.09 0.11
N PRO A 326 -1.79 -2.14 -0.82
CA PRO A 326 -1.31 -0.79 -0.58
C PRO A 326 -2.06 -0.12 0.59
N PRO A 327 -1.44 0.84 1.30
CA PRO A 327 -2.14 1.59 2.32
C PRO A 327 -3.14 2.58 1.70
N THR A 328 -4.18 2.92 2.46
CA THR A 328 -5.12 4.01 2.15
C THR A 328 -4.35 5.32 2.07
N PHE A 329 -4.59 6.11 1.02
CA PHE A 329 -3.95 7.42 0.85
C PHE A 329 -4.82 8.37 0.03
N LYS A 330 -4.50 9.67 0.13
CA LYS A 330 -5.06 10.74 -0.69
C LYS A 330 -3.94 11.64 -1.19
N THR A 331 -4.07 12.14 -2.42
CA THR A 331 -3.20 13.16 -3.02
C THR A 331 -4.05 14.18 -3.75
N TYR A 332 -3.40 15.13 -4.42
CA TYR A 332 -4.08 16.07 -5.30
C TYR A 332 -4.94 15.40 -6.37
N ALA A 333 -4.47 14.33 -6.99
CA ALA A 333 -5.09 13.76 -8.18
C ALA A 333 -5.59 12.33 -8.01
N VAL A 334 -5.17 11.62 -6.95
CA VAL A 334 -5.45 10.20 -6.75
C VAL A 334 -5.82 9.94 -5.29
N ALA A 335 -6.84 9.11 -5.09
CA ALA A 335 -7.27 8.65 -3.78
C ALA A 335 -7.51 7.13 -3.82
N LEU A 336 -7.17 6.45 -2.74
CA LEU A 336 -7.32 5.01 -2.58
C LEU A 336 -8.08 4.69 -1.30
N ARG A 337 -9.23 4.03 -1.44
CA ARG A 337 -10.13 3.62 -0.34
C ARG A 337 -10.47 2.13 -0.44
N TYR A 338 -10.97 1.55 0.65
CA TYR A 338 -11.27 0.12 0.70
C TYR A 338 -12.64 -0.21 1.27
N ASP A 339 -13.27 -1.19 0.66
CA ASP A 339 -14.35 -1.98 1.26
C ASP A 339 -13.82 -3.42 1.48
N VAL A 340 -14.24 -4.09 2.55
CA VAL A 340 -13.83 -5.47 2.88
C VAL A 340 -15.03 -6.41 2.81
N LYS A 341 -14.92 -7.43 1.96
CA LYS A 341 -15.85 -8.54 1.86
C LYS A 341 -15.31 -9.77 2.59
N TYR A 342 -16.03 -10.23 3.62
CA TYR A 342 -15.77 -11.49 4.32
C TYR A 342 -16.62 -12.59 3.73
N ASN A 343 -15.97 -13.70 3.38
CA ASN A 343 -16.62 -14.94 2.98
C ASN A 343 -16.37 -15.97 4.08
N LEU A 344 -17.42 -16.36 4.79
CA LEU A 344 -17.40 -17.33 5.88
C LEU A 344 -17.88 -18.68 5.36
N LEU A 345 -17.07 -19.72 5.53
CA LEU A 345 -17.47 -21.10 5.29
C LEU A 345 -17.93 -21.69 6.63
N LEU A 346 -19.22 -21.94 6.75
CA LEU A 346 -19.86 -22.44 7.98
C LEU A 346 -20.30 -23.89 7.80
N GLU A 347 -20.04 -24.74 8.79
CA GLU A 347 -20.56 -26.11 8.88
C GLU A 347 -21.55 -26.22 10.04
N CYS A 348 -22.73 -26.79 9.78
CA CYS A 348 -23.67 -27.16 10.84
C CYS A 348 -24.30 -28.50 10.49
N ALA A 349 -24.27 -29.45 11.44
CA ALA A 349 -24.79 -30.81 11.26
C ALA A 349 -24.28 -31.50 9.96
N GLY A 350 -22.99 -31.34 9.66
CA GLY A 350 -22.34 -31.98 8.50
C GLY A 350 -22.61 -31.31 7.13
N LYS A 351 -23.32 -30.18 7.09
CA LYS A 351 -23.54 -29.39 5.86
C LYS A 351 -22.73 -28.11 5.89
N GLU A 352 -21.96 -27.86 4.84
CA GLU A 352 -21.19 -26.64 4.64
C GLU A 352 -22.00 -25.62 3.81
N SER A 353 -21.82 -24.32 4.12
CA SER A 353 -22.44 -23.20 3.38
C SER A 353 -21.55 -21.97 3.44
N GLU A 354 -21.57 -21.16 2.37
CA GLU A 354 -20.81 -19.92 2.28
C GLU A 354 -21.72 -18.71 2.54
N HIS A 355 -21.24 -17.75 3.33
CA HIS A 355 -21.95 -16.53 3.67
C HIS A 355 -21.05 -15.32 3.48
N GLU A 356 -21.60 -14.27 2.87
CA GLU A 356 -20.87 -13.08 2.52
C GLU A 356 -21.34 -11.89 3.34
N VAL A 357 -20.41 -11.10 3.86
CA VAL A 357 -20.70 -9.83 4.54
C VAL A 357 -19.69 -8.79 4.11
N GLU A 358 -20.15 -7.55 3.94
CA GLU A 358 -19.32 -6.43 3.52
C GLU A 358 -19.22 -5.37 4.64
N MET A 359 -18.02 -4.85 4.83
CA MET A 359 -17.69 -3.69 5.66
C MET A 359 -17.20 -2.57 4.74
N LYS A 360 -17.77 -1.38 4.89
CA LYS A 360 -17.44 -0.23 4.04
C LYS A 360 -16.47 0.73 4.72
N ASP A 361 -15.79 1.52 3.90
CA ASP A 361 -14.90 2.62 4.34
C ASP A 361 -13.83 2.16 5.33
N VAL A 362 -13.23 0.99 5.06
CA VAL A 362 -12.16 0.42 5.86
C VAL A 362 -10.83 1.12 5.53
N VAL A 363 -10.06 1.43 6.56
CA VAL A 363 -8.72 2.02 6.40
C VAL A 363 -7.67 0.92 6.41
N ILE A 364 -6.78 0.91 5.43
CA ILE A 364 -5.58 0.07 5.43
C ILE A 364 -4.39 0.95 5.79
N GLU A 365 -3.87 0.79 6.99
CA GLU A 365 -2.71 1.51 7.49
C GLU A 365 -1.40 0.91 6.97
N PRO A 366 -0.35 1.74 6.80
CA PRO A 366 0.95 1.27 6.39
C PRO A 366 1.59 0.33 7.42
N MET A 367 2.53 -0.49 6.95
CA MET A 367 3.25 -1.43 7.81
C MET A 367 4.03 -0.71 8.92
N THR A 368 4.07 -1.32 10.11
CA THR A 368 4.94 -0.88 11.20
C THR A 368 6.39 -1.27 10.93
N ARG A 369 7.32 -0.37 11.22
CA ARG A 369 8.76 -0.67 11.19
C ARG A 369 9.37 -0.64 12.60
N PRO A 370 10.27 -1.60 12.91
CA PRO A 370 11.09 -1.53 14.12
C PRO A 370 11.98 -0.29 14.10
N GLY A 371 12.00 0.46 15.22
CA GLY A 371 12.84 1.65 15.41
C GLY A 371 12.14 2.96 15.03
N GLY A 372 11.27 3.46 15.90
CA GLY A 372 10.39 4.62 15.66
C GLY A 372 11.05 5.95 15.26
N HIS A 373 10.20 6.98 15.08
CA HIS A 373 10.44 8.30 14.47
C HIS A 373 11.91 8.69 14.22
N LEU A 374 12.15 9.13 12.97
CA LEU A 374 13.18 10.08 12.56
C LEU A 374 13.80 10.77 13.77
N GLY A 375 15.10 10.56 13.99
CA GLY A 375 15.84 11.36 14.95
C GLY A 375 15.57 12.85 14.71
N PRO A 376 15.68 13.70 15.76
CA PRO A 376 15.40 15.12 15.65
C PRO A 376 16.14 15.72 14.44
N PRO A 377 15.57 16.74 13.76
CA PRO A 377 16.26 17.42 12.68
C PRO A 377 17.67 17.80 13.17
N GLU A 378 18.73 17.34 12.49
CA GLU A 378 20.03 17.95 12.69
C GLU A 378 19.85 19.43 12.36
N GLU A 379 20.04 20.28 13.37
CA GLU A 379 20.02 21.72 13.20
C GLU A 379 21.03 22.09 12.11
N PRO A 380 20.71 23.07 11.24
CA PRO A 380 21.71 23.62 10.34
C PRO A 380 22.94 24.01 11.17
N PRO A 381 24.17 23.70 10.71
CA PRO A 381 25.37 24.04 11.46
C PRO A 381 25.31 25.53 11.80
N PRO A 382 25.59 25.91 13.06
CA PRO A 382 25.46 27.30 13.49
C PRO A 382 26.29 28.18 12.55
N PRO A 383 25.79 29.38 12.18
CA PRO A 383 26.59 30.31 11.40
C PRO A 383 27.92 30.55 12.12
N LEU A 384 29.01 30.40 11.38
CA LEU A 384 30.37 30.65 11.85
C LEU A 384 30.40 32.00 12.56
N ARG A 385 30.96 32.04 13.77
CA ARG A 385 31.00 33.27 14.57
C ARG A 385 31.87 34.31 13.84
N GLU A 386 31.62 35.60 14.10
CA GLU A 386 32.30 36.76 13.47
C GLU A 386 33.84 36.81 13.62
N GLY A 387 34.50 35.79 14.17
CA GLY A 387 35.96 35.61 14.14
C GLY A 387 36.44 34.37 13.36
N GLU A 388 35.58 33.40 13.07
CA GLU A 388 35.92 32.19 12.32
C GLU A 388 35.97 32.44 10.80
N MET A 389 35.26 33.48 10.33
CA MET A 389 35.37 33.96 8.95
C MET A 389 36.75 34.54 8.64
N ASP A 390 37.40 35.20 9.61
CA ASP A 390 38.73 35.76 9.41
C ASP A 390 39.81 34.68 9.38
N VAL A 391 39.71 33.65 10.24
CA VAL A 391 40.63 32.49 10.23
C VAL A 391 40.48 31.67 8.93
N ALA A 392 39.24 31.46 8.46
CA ALA A 392 38.99 30.78 7.19
C ALA A 392 39.50 31.59 5.99
N ARG A 393 39.39 32.92 6.04
CA ARG A 393 39.89 33.83 4.99
C ARG A 393 41.41 33.91 5.00
N GLU A 394 42.04 33.92 6.17
CA GLU A 394 43.51 33.91 6.34
C GLU A 394 44.12 32.58 5.88
N MET A 395 43.48 31.44 6.19
CA MET A 395 43.87 30.12 5.66
C MET A 395 43.74 30.02 4.13
N MET A 396 42.74 30.66 3.52
CA MET A 396 42.61 30.70 2.06
C MET A 396 43.64 31.63 1.39
N MET A 397 44.12 32.68 2.06
CA MET A 397 45.17 33.55 1.52
C MET A 397 46.56 32.92 1.64
N MET A 398 46.84 32.11 2.66
CA MET A 398 48.11 31.39 2.77
C MET A 398 48.29 30.28 1.73
N SER A 399 47.22 29.77 1.11
CA SER A 399 47.32 28.74 0.07
C SER A 399 47.61 29.29 -1.34
N GLN A 400 47.67 30.62 -1.53
CA GLN A 400 47.92 31.24 -2.84
C GLN A 400 49.26 31.99 -2.95
N GLY A 401 50.06 32.07 -1.88
CA GLY A 401 51.38 32.71 -1.91
C GLY A 401 52.53 31.72 -1.83
N GLY A 402 53.02 31.20 -2.96
CA GLY A 402 54.13 30.26 -2.93
C GLY A 402 54.66 29.76 -4.28
N ALA A 403 54.82 30.64 -5.27
CA ALA A 403 55.73 30.37 -6.38
C ALA A 403 57.15 30.74 -5.92
N ASN A 404 57.93 29.74 -5.47
CA ASN A 404 59.38 29.65 -5.71
C ASN A 404 59.92 28.35 -5.07
N GLY A 405 60.68 27.61 -5.86
CA GLY A 405 61.15 26.28 -5.52
C GLY A 405 62.11 26.26 -4.34
N VAL A 406 61.83 25.36 -3.39
CA VAL A 406 62.83 24.70 -2.56
C VAL A 406 62.35 23.26 -2.38
N VAL A 407 63.17 22.31 -2.80
CA VAL A 407 63.01 20.88 -2.52
C VAL A 407 63.12 20.70 -1.00
N TRP A 408 62.02 20.34 -0.35
CA TRP A 408 62.06 19.80 1.01
C TRP A 408 61.81 18.29 0.92
N GLU A 409 62.80 17.53 1.38
CA GLU A 409 62.77 16.08 1.47
C GLU A 409 61.52 15.60 2.21
N GLN A 410 60.78 14.68 1.58
CA GLN A 410 59.74 13.91 2.24
C GLN A 410 60.40 12.97 3.24
N VAL A 411 60.20 13.24 4.54
CA VAL A 411 60.35 12.21 5.57
C VAL A 411 59.13 11.29 5.47
N PRO A 412 59.29 9.98 5.20
CA PRO A 412 58.16 9.07 5.17
C PRO A 412 57.64 8.81 6.59
N PRO A 413 56.32 8.69 6.80
CA PRO A 413 55.77 8.33 8.11
C PRO A 413 56.16 6.89 8.50
N PRO A 414 56.32 6.61 9.80
CA PRO A 414 56.80 5.31 10.25
C PRO A 414 55.78 4.20 9.97
N ALA A 415 56.30 3.04 9.59
CA ALA A 415 55.52 1.83 9.39
C ALA A 415 54.95 1.35 10.74
N TYR A 416 53.62 1.21 10.81
CA TYR A 416 52.99 0.47 11.90
C TYR A 416 53.32 -1.02 11.75
N GLN A 417 54.01 -1.54 12.76
CA GLN A 417 54.21 -2.98 12.96
C GLN A 417 52.97 -3.58 13.62
N ARG A 418 52.49 -4.66 12.98
CA ARG A 418 51.59 -5.76 13.40
C ARG A 418 50.32 -5.44 14.19
#